data_AF-D6ZFD8-F1
#
_entry.id   AF-D6ZFD8-F1
#
_cell.length_a   1.000
_cell.length_b   1.000
_cell.length_c   1.000
_cell.angle_alpha   90.00
_cell.angle_beta   90.00
_cell.angle_gamma   90.00
#
_symmetry.space_group_name_H-M   'P 1'
#
loop_
_entity.id
_entity.type
_entity.pdbx_description
1 polymer ?
#
loop_
_entity_poly.entity_id
_entity_poly.type
_entity_poly.pdbx_seq_one_letter_code
_entity_poly.pdbx_strand_id
1 'polypeptide(L)'
;MAAHHVLERRVKPDPASLLAFERAWWRRAANKDAAVREAFGLGPIRYYQLLNQALDDPAAVAAHPQTANRLRRLREARPAARALGAA
;
A
#
# COMPACT_ATOMS: atom_id res chain seq x y z
N MET A 1 -14.80 11.92 13.70
CA MET A 1 -13.68 11.92 12.73
C MET A 1 -12.38 11.46 13.40
N ALA A 2 -12.36 10.28 14.05
CA ALA A 2 -11.15 9.53 14.46
C ALA A 2 -11.59 8.27 15.22
N ALA A 3 -11.79 7.13 14.55
CA ALA A 3 -12.06 5.86 15.22
C ALA A 3 -11.76 4.67 14.30
N HIS A 4 -10.50 4.49 13.89
CA HIS A 4 -10.08 3.23 13.26
C HIS A 4 -8.71 2.77 13.79
N HIS A 5 -8.53 2.87 15.11
CA HIS A 5 -7.26 2.55 15.78
C HIS A 5 -7.27 1.26 16.61
N VAL A 6 -8.34 0.46 16.65
CA VAL A 6 -8.44 -0.67 17.62
C VAL A 6 -8.48 -2.05 16.96
N LEU A 7 -7.59 -2.36 15.99
CA LEU A 7 -7.39 -3.75 15.53
C LEU A 7 -5.90 -4.14 15.31
N GLU A 8 -4.97 -3.44 15.93
CA GLU A 8 -3.51 -3.61 15.78
C GLU A 8 -2.93 -4.83 16.54
N ARG A 9 -3.65 -5.94 16.58
CA ARG A 9 -3.12 -7.26 16.99
C ARG A 9 -3.40 -8.35 15.95
N ARG A 10 -3.53 -7.98 14.67
CA ARG A 10 -3.50 -8.92 13.55
C ARG A 10 -2.20 -8.73 12.77
N VAL A 11 -1.60 -9.87 12.42
CA VAL A 11 -0.34 -10.01 11.69
C VAL A 11 -0.22 -8.95 10.60
N LYS A 12 0.80 -8.08 10.70
CA LYS A 12 1.11 -7.09 9.66
C LYS A 12 1.37 -7.85 8.37
N PRO A 13 0.67 -7.55 7.25
CA PRO A 13 0.97 -8.18 5.97
C PRO A 13 2.42 -7.87 5.60
N ASP A 14 3.13 -8.86 5.10
CA ASP A 14 4.50 -8.64 4.69
C ASP A 14 4.56 -7.66 3.50
N PRO A 15 5.63 -6.87 3.38
CA PRO A 15 5.83 -5.94 2.28
C PRO A 15 5.71 -6.55 0.87
N ALA A 16 6.16 -7.79 0.66
CA ALA A 16 6.06 -8.46 -0.63
C ALA A 16 4.60 -8.86 -0.95
N SER A 17 3.81 -9.31 0.03
CA SER A 17 2.38 -9.58 -0.15
C SER A 17 1.59 -8.34 -0.58
N LEU A 18 1.94 -7.16 -0.08
CA LEU A 18 1.33 -5.90 -0.51
C LEU A 18 1.61 -5.62 -2.00
N LEU A 19 2.86 -5.81 -2.43
CA LEU A 19 3.25 -5.65 -3.83
C LEU A 19 2.66 -6.72 -4.75
N ALA A 20 2.51 -7.96 -4.26
CA ALA A 20 1.86 -9.04 -4.99
C ALA A 20 0.37 -8.76 -5.22
N PHE A 21 -0.34 -8.26 -4.21
CA PHE A 21 -1.75 -7.87 -4.32
C PHE A 21 -1.96 -6.73 -5.33
N GLU A 22 -1.12 -5.69 -5.30
CA GLU A 22 -1.16 -4.61 -6.30
C GLU A 22 -1.02 -5.13 -7.73
N ARG A 23 -0.17 -6.15 -7.95
CA ARG A 23 0.01 -6.78 -9.26
C ARG A 23 -1.23 -7.55 -9.74
N ALA A 24 -2.02 -8.12 -8.85
CA ALA A 24 -3.26 -8.81 -9.24
C ALA A 24 -4.41 -7.83 -9.43
N TRP A 25 -4.46 -6.76 -8.63
CA TRP A 25 -5.61 -5.88 -8.53
C TRP A 25 -5.75 -4.89 -9.69
N TRP A 26 -4.65 -4.39 -10.27
CA TRP A 26 -4.73 -3.45 -11.42
C TRP A 26 -5.45 -4.03 -12.64
N ARG A 27 -5.62 -5.36 -12.73
CA ARG A 27 -6.35 -6.04 -13.81
C ARG A 27 -7.84 -6.26 -13.53
N ARG A 28 -8.33 -6.03 -12.31
CA ARG A 28 -9.68 -6.44 -11.84
C ARG A 28 -10.61 -5.28 -11.42
N ALA A 29 -10.24 -4.02 -11.61
CA ALA A 29 -10.79 -2.93 -10.80
C ALA A 29 -12.24 -2.50 -11.12
N ALA A 30 -13.13 -2.66 -10.13
CA ALA A 30 -14.32 -1.82 -9.93
C ALA A 30 -14.36 -1.14 -8.53
N ASN A 31 -13.75 -1.72 -7.47
CA ASN A 31 -13.61 -1.04 -6.17
C ASN A 31 -12.42 -1.54 -5.33
N LYS A 32 -11.29 -0.82 -5.39
CA LYS A 32 -10.03 -1.20 -4.73
C LYS A 32 -10.11 -1.17 -3.20
N ASP A 33 -10.82 -0.20 -2.65
CA ASP A 33 -10.84 0.01 -1.20
C ASP A 33 -11.63 -1.08 -0.47
N ALA A 34 -12.69 -1.60 -1.10
CA ALA A 34 -13.44 -2.74 -0.58
C ALA A 34 -12.56 -4.01 -0.55
N ALA A 35 -11.83 -4.28 -1.63
CA ALA A 35 -10.98 -5.47 -1.71
C ALA A 35 -9.79 -5.43 -0.76
N VAL A 36 -9.21 -4.25 -0.51
CA VAL A 36 -8.16 -4.09 0.50
C VAL A 36 -8.68 -4.40 1.90
N ARG A 37 -9.89 -3.93 2.23
CA ARG A 37 -10.53 -4.23 3.51
C ARG A 37 -10.82 -5.72 3.66
N GLU A 38 -11.27 -6.39 2.60
CA GLU A 38 -11.56 -7.82 2.60
C GLU A 38 -10.29 -8.67 2.69
N ALA A 39 -9.27 -8.36 1.89
CA ALA A 39 -8.04 -9.15 1.80
C ALA A 39 -7.12 -8.99 3.01
N PHE A 40 -7.03 -7.78 3.57
CA PHE A 40 -6.08 -7.47 4.64
C PHE A 40 -6.73 -7.03 5.95
N GLY A 41 -8.04 -6.78 5.99
CA GLY A 41 -8.69 -6.18 7.15
C GLY A 41 -8.26 -4.73 7.40
N LEU A 42 -7.59 -4.10 6.43
CA LEU A 42 -7.01 -2.76 6.59
C LEU A 42 -7.93 -1.68 6.04
N GLY A 43 -7.96 -0.55 6.74
CA GLY A 43 -8.50 0.68 6.16
C GLY A 43 -7.61 1.17 4.99
N PRO A 44 -8.18 1.83 3.98
CA PRO A 44 -7.46 2.26 2.78
C PRO A 44 -6.26 3.17 3.11
N ILE A 45 -6.40 4.08 4.09
CA ILE A 45 -5.31 4.96 4.53
C ILE A 45 -4.10 4.16 5.02
N ARG A 46 -4.34 3.19 5.92
CA ARG A 46 -3.27 2.37 6.50
C ARG A 46 -2.63 1.45 5.46
N TYR A 47 -3.44 0.91 4.54
CA TYR A 47 -2.93 0.15 3.41
C TYR A 47 -1.94 0.95 2.57
N TYR A 48 -2.29 2.19 2.17
CA TYR A 48 -1.38 3.02 1.38
C TYR A 48 -0.13 3.45 2.16
N GLN A 49 -0.20 3.62 3.47
CA GLN A 49 0.99 3.85 4.31
C GLN A 49 1.93 2.64 4.29
N LEU A 50 1.41 1.43 4.50
CA LEU A 50 2.20 0.20 4.47
C LEU A 50 2.74 -0.09 3.06
N LEU A 51 1.95 0.21 2.02
CA LEU A 51 2.39 0.08 0.64
C LEU A 51 3.56 1.02 0.35
N ASN A 52 3.52 2.28 0.81
CA ASN A 52 4.65 3.19 0.66
C ASN A 52 5.89 2.67 1.37
N GLN A 53 5.76 2.15 2.60
CA GLN A 53 6.88 1.50 3.31
C GLN A 53 7.44 0.30 2.54
N ALA A 54 6.57 -0.53 1.94
CA ALA A 54 7.00 -1.67 1.13
C ALA A 54 7.74 -1.25 -0.15
N LEU A 55 7.44 -0.08 -0.69
CA LEU A 55 8.18 0.49 -1.82
C LEU A 55 9.58 1.00 -1.42
N ASP A 56 9.82 1.25 -0.14
CA ASP A 56 11.12 1.67 0.39
C ASP A 56 11.94 0.47 0.94
N ASP A 57 11.33 -0.72 1.05
CA ASP A 57 11.99 -1.95 1.52
C ASP A 57 12.72 -2.69 0.37
N PRO A 58 14.07 -2.81 0.42
CA PRO A 58 14.83 -3.46 -0.65
C PRO A 58 14.49 -4.95 -0.83
N ALA A 59 14.09 -5.67 0.23
CA ALA A 59 13.73 -7.08 0.12
C ALA A 59 12.40 -7.26 -0.64
N ALA A 60 11.43 -6.39 -0.38
CA ALA A 60 10.14 -6.37 -1.07
C ALA A 60 10.31 -5.97 -2.54
N VAL A 61 11.13 -4.95 -2.79
CA VAL A 61 11.45 -4.50 -4.15
C VAL A 61 12.18 -5.59 -4.93
N ALA A 62 13.10 -6.33 -4.32
CA ALA A 62 13.79 -7.44 -4.97
C ALA A 62 12.82 -8.58 -5.35
N ALA A 63 11.80 -8.85 -4.53
CA ALA A 63 10.77 -9.85 -4.83
C ALA A 63 9.84 -9.41 -5.97
N HIS A 64 9.49 -8.12 -6.03
CA HIS A 64 8.52 -7.58 -7.00
C HIS A 64 8.95 -6.26 -7.67
N PRO A 65 10.07 -6.26 -8.43
CA PRO A 65 10.68 -5.02 -8.93
C PRO A 65 9.81 -4.28 -9.95
N GLN A 66 9.08 -5.01 -10.79
CA GLN A 66 8.20 -4.42 -11.80
C GLN A 66 7.02 -3.66 -11.18
N THR A 67 6.39 -4.25 -10.15
CA THR A 67 5.28 -3.61 -9.44
C THR A 67 5.78 -2.40 -8.65
N ALA A 68 6.92 -2.56 -7.96
CA ALA A 68 7.52 -1.48 -7.19
C ALA A 68 7.88 -0.27 -8.08
N ASN A 69 8.55 -0.50 -9.21
CA ASN A 69 8.94 0.57 -10.14
C ASN A 69 7.72 1.27 -10.76
N ARG A 70 6.66 0.52 -11.12
CA ARG A 70 5.41 1.13 -11.61
C ARG A 70 4.76 2.02 -10.55
N LEU A 71 4.67 1.55 -9.31
CA LEU A 71 4.08 2.30 -8.21
C LEU A 71 4.91 3.54 -7.84
N ARG A 72 6.24 3.43 -7.86
CA ARG A 72 7.16 4.58 -7.69
C ARG A 72 6.93 5.64 -8.76
N ARG A 73 6.84 5.25 -10.04
CA ARG A 73 6.50 6.18 -11.14
C ARG A 73 5.13 6.83 -10.97
N LEU A 74 4.13 6.08 -10.52
CA LEU A 74 2.79 6.65 -10.23
C LEU A 74 2.82 7.64 -9.06
N ARG A 75 3.67 7.41 -8.06
CA ARG A 75 3.91 8.33 -6.95
C ARG A 75 4.61 9.61 -7.41
N GLU A 76 5.62 9.49 -8.27
CA GLU A 76 6.35 10.62 -8.86
C GLU A 76 5.49 11.45 -9.82
N ALA A 77 4.64 10.78 -10.61
CA ALA A 77 3.72 11.43 -11.55
C ALA A 77 2.57 12.16 -10.84
N ARG A 78 2.32 11.87 -9.56
CA ARG A 78 1.40 12.63 -8.72
C ARG A 78 2.20 13.81 -8.16
N PRO A 79 1.91 15.07 -8.54
CA PRO A 79 2.54 16.22 -7.90
C PRO A 79 2.36 16.02 -6.40
N ALA A 80 3.47 15.91 -5.67
CA ALA A 80 3.45 15.68 -4.24
C ALA A 80 2.75 16.88 -3.59
N ALA A 81 1.43 16.79 -3.42
CA ALA A 81 0.70 17.58 -2.46
C ALA A 81 1.39 17.25 -1.13
N ARG A 82 2.17 18.22 -0.68
CA ARG A 82 3.32 18.08 0.20
C ARG A 82 3.07 17.12 1.36
N ALA A 83 4.13 16.38 1.66
CA ALA A 83 4.39 15.71 2.91
C ALA A 83 3.75 16.45 4.11
N LEU A 84 2.64 15.92 4.59
CA LEU A 84 2.20 16.17 5.96
C LEU A 84 3.14 15.37 6.87
N GLY A 85 4.06 16.08 7.51
CA GLY A 85 4.93 15.54 8.56
C GLY A 85 6.41 15.85 8.38
N ALA A 86 6.77 17.14 8.32
CA ALA A 86 8.13 17.59 8.59
C ALA A 86 8.03 18.82 9.52
N ALA A 87 7.99 18.55 10.83
CA ALA A 87 8.44 19.38 11.96
C ALA A 87 7.93 18.73 13.25
#